data_AF-A0A371QS25-F1
#
_entry.id   AF-A0A371QS25-F1
#
_cell.length_a   1.000
_cell.length_b   1.000
_cell.length_c   1.000
_cell.angle_alpha   90.00
_cell.angle_beta   90.00
_cell.angle_gamma   90.00
#
_symmetry.space_group_name_H-M   'P 1'
#
loop_
_entity.id
_entity.type
_entity.pdbx_description
1 polymer ?
#
loop_
_entity_poly.entity_id
_entity_poly.type
_entity_poly.pdbx_seq_one_letter_code
_entity_poly.pdbx_strand_id
1 'polypeptide(L)'
;MDIKNISNHLNNNVNGKGPAENGSVSADKKTSANESANNVSDKVTFGSYHTSKSEELFARIELEKLNQSSFDKLKTMKSKISEYQAAKEVSDNAANETEIGKLLNNPEVWGEIADKIIG
;
A
#
# COMPACT_ATOMS: atom_id res chain seq x y z
N MET A 1 -19.00 -17.52 1.54
CA MET A 1 -18.43 -17.42 2.90
C MET A 1 -18.93 -16.12 3.50
N ASP A 2 -19.75 -16.21 4.56
CA ASP A 2 -20.41 -15.07 5.20
C ASP A 2 -19.55 -14.47 6.32
N ILE A 3 -19.29 -13.17 6.25
CA ILE A 3 -18.37 -12.43 7.16
C ILE A 3 -18.99 -12.19 8.55
N LYS A 4 -20.22 -12.65 8.81
CA LYS A 4 -20.98 -12.34 10.03
C LYS A 4 -20.52 -13.08 11.30
N ASN A 5 -19.56 -14.00 11.21
CA ASN A 5 -19.09 -14.83 12.33
C ASN A 5 -17.65 -14.55 12.78
N ILE A 6 -17.06 -13.41 12.43
CA ILE A 6 -15.73 -13.04 12.93
C ILE A 6 -15.90 -12.46 14.35
N SER A 7 -15.86 -13.33 15.36
CA SER A 7 -15.84 -12.92 16.77
C SER A 7 -14.52 -12.22 17.11
N ASN A 8 -14.59 -10.92 17.37
CA ASN A 8 -13.45 -10.12 17.83
C ASN A 8 -13.15 -10.44 19.30
N HIS A 9 -12.36 -11.49 19.56
CA HIS A 9 -11.73 -11.68 20.86
C HIS A 9 -10.40 -10.91 20.91
N LEU A 10 -10.47 -9.61 21.22
CA LEU A 10 -9.31 -8.88 21.76
C LEU A 10 -9.08 -9.35 23.19
N ASN A 11 -8.29 -10.40 23.34
CA ASN A 11 -7.79 -10.87 24.63
C ASN A 11 -6.67 -9.94 25.11
N ASN A 12 -7.04 -8.83 25.75
CA ASN A 12 -6.10 -8.01 26.51
C ASN A 12 -5.72 -8.77 27.78
N ASN A 13 -4.68 -9.59 27.71
CA ASN A 13 -4.09 -10.24 28.87
C ASN A 13 -2.56 -10.15 28.80
N VAL A 14 -2.03 -8.96 29.10
CA VAL A 14 -0.60 -8.74 29.36
C VAL A 14 -0.41 -8.73 30.88
N ASN A 15 -0.29 -9.92 31.45
CA ASN A 15 0.22 -10.08 32.82
C ASN A 15 1.67 -9.58 32.87
N GLY A 16 2.02 -8.71 33.83
CA GLY A 16 3.42 -8.58 34.24
C GLY A 16 3.91 -7.29 34.89
N LYS A 17 3.51 -7.09 36.16
CA LYS A 17 4.31 -6.47 37.25
C LYS A 17 4.38 -4.92 37.34
N GLY A 18 3.91 -4.43 38.50
CA GLY A 18 3.76 -3.03 38.88
C GLY A 18 5.05 -2.30 39.33
N PRO A 19 4.90 -1.11 39.94
CA PRO A 19 5.99 -0.15 40.15
C PRO A 19 6.85 -0.55 41.36
N ALA A 20 8.14 -0.79 41.13
CA ALA A 20 9.11 -0.95 42.21
C ALA A 20 9.83 0.38 42.46
N GLU A 21 9.36 0.99 43.54
CA GLU A 21 9.87 2.05 44.38
C GLU A 21 11.39 1.97 44.67
N ASN A 22 11.95 3.14 45.02
CA ASN A 22 13.31 3.41 45.49
C ASN A 22 14.02 2.26 46.25
N GLY A 23 15.28 2.00 45.89
CA GLY A 23 16.18 1.15 46.66
C GLY A 23 17.64 1.38 46.29
N SER A 24 18.35 2.16 47.12
CA SER A 24 19.80 2.36 47.14
C SER A 24 20.59 1.06 47.34
N VAL A 25 21.77 0.91 46.71
CA VAL A 25 23.10 0.61 47.32
C VAL A 25 24.16 0.35 46.23
N SER A 26 25.09 1.31 46.15
CA SER A 26 26.57 1.25 46.01
C SER A 26 27.35 0.42 44.96
N ALA A 27 28.33 1.15 44.37
CA ALA A 27 29.68 0.76 43.89
C ALA A 27 29.73 -0.10 42.60
N ASP A 28 30.53 0.20 41.56
CA ASP A 28 31.92 0.67 41.57
C ASP A 28 32.32 1.41 40.27
N LYS A 29 33.12 2.46 40.48
CA LYS A 29 34.33 2.85 39.72
C LYS A 29 34.25 3.18 38.21
N LYS A 30 34.24 4.49 37.94
CA LYS A 30 34.71 5.14 36.71
C LYS A 30 36.13 4.70 36.34
N THR A 31 36.38 4.39 35.08
CA THR A 31 37.66 4.69 34.42
C THR A 31 37.38 5.36 33.07
N SER A 32 37.93 6.56 32.92
CA SER A 32 37.90 7.36 31.70
C SER A 32 38.85 6.75 30.66
N ALA A 33 38.34 6.48 29.45
CA ALA A 33 39.15 6.41 28.25
C ALA A 33 38.77 7.61 27.37
N ASN A 34 39.69 8.57 27.31
CA ASN A 34 39.62 9.75 26.47
C ASN A 34 40.07 9.36 25.06
N GLU A 35 39.13 8.98 24.20
CA GLU A 35 39.40 8.83 22.76
C GLU A 35 38.85 10.05 22.03
N SER A 36 39.76 10.93 21.65
CA SER A 36 39.52 12.06 20.75
C SER A 36 39.37 11.52 19.34
N ALA A 37 38.13 11.24 18.93
CA ALA A 37 37.80 10.92 17.55
C ALA A 37 37.17 12.15 16.88
N ASN A 38 37.98 12.88 16.11
CA ASN A 38 37.49 13.78 15.08
C ASN A 38 36.57 12.98 14.13
N ASN A 39 35.26 13.14 14.29
CA ASN A 39 34.26 12.68 13.34
C ASN A 39 33.38 13.87 12.98
N VAL A 40 33.77 14.62 11.94
CA VAL A 40 32.77 15.32 11.11
C VAL A 40 32.06 14.23 10.31
N SER A 41 31.20 13.52 11.03
CA SER A 41 30.30 12.55 10.48
C SER A 41 29.07 13.32 10.07
N ASP A 42 29.05 13.82 8.83
CA ASP A 42 27.80 14.11 8.13
C ASP A 42 27.09 12.77 7.86
N LYS A 43 26.65 12.13 8.94
CA LYS A 43 25.78 10.98 8.91
C LYS A 43 24.42 11.50 9.33
N VAL A 44 23.58 11.73 8.33
CA VAL A 44 22.13 11.65 8.51
C VAL A 44 21.82 10.28 9.07
N THR A 45 21.75 10.22 10.40
CA THR A 45 21.39 9.00 11.11
C THR A 45 19.89 8.87 10.91
N PHE A 46 19.46 7.91 10.09
CA PHE A 46 18.06 7.45 10.06
C PHE A 46 17.78 6.71 11.37
N GLY A 47 17.77 7.46 12.48
CA GLY A 47 17.39 6.95 13.78
C GLY A 47 15.96 6.47 13.69
N SER A 48 15.74 5.21 14.07
CA SER A 48 14.46 4.54 14.31
C SER A 48 13.26 5.43 13.95
N TYR A 49 12.78 5.33 12.70
CA TYR A 49 11.63 6.07 12.19
C TYR A 49 10.41 5.83 13.10
N HIS A 50 10.22 6.67 14.10
CA HIS A 50 8.93 6.86 14.72
C HIS A 50 8.14 7.73 13.75
N THR A 51 7.46 7.09 12.78
CA THR A 51 6.52 7.77 11.90
C THR A 51 5.60 8.60 12.79
N SER A 52 5.68 9.93 12.63
CA SER A 52 4.77 10.81 13.35
C SER A 52 3.35 10.46 12.92
N LYS A 53 2.36 10.54 13.82
CA LYS A 53 0.94 10.27 13.46
C LYS A 53 0.50 11.09 12.23
N SER A 54 1.08 12.27 12.04
CA SER A 54 0.92 13.13 10.86
C SER A 54 1.47 12.53 9.57
N GLU A 55 2.66 11.93 9.58
CA GLU A 55 3.24 11.29 8.39
C GLU A 55 2.47 10.02 8.02
N GLU A 56 2.03 9.25 9.02
CA GLU A 56 1.18 8.08 8.80
C GLU A 56 -0.16 8.49 8.17
N LEU A 57 -0.81 9.55 8.68
CA LEU A 57 -2.05 10.10 8.13
C LEU A 57 -1.86 10.60 6.69
N PHE A 58 -0.77 11.32 6.42
CA PHE A 58 -0.45 11.79 5.08
C PHE A 58 -0.24 10.63 4.11
N ALA A 59 0.56 9.64 4.49
CA ALA A 59 0.81 8.45 3.67
C ALA A 59 -0.48 7.68 3.38
N ARG A 60 -1.38 7.53 4.37
CA ARG A 60 -2.68 6.89 4.18
C ARG A 60 -3.56 7.65 3.19
N ILE A 61 -3.65 8.97 3.31
CA ILE A 61 -4.44 9.81 2.40
C ILE A 61 -3.88 9.70 0.97
N GLU A 62 -2.57 9.73 0.80
CA GLU A 62 -1.96 9.67 -0.53
C GLU A 62 -2.13 8.29 -1.18
N LEU A 63 -2.03 7.22 -0.38
CA LEU A 63 -2.37 5.86 -0.83
C LEU A 63 -3.85 5.74 -1.19
N GLU A 64 -4.75 6.35 -0.41
CA GLU A 64 -6.18 6.34 -0.69
C GLU A 64 -6.50 7.05 -2.01
N LYS A 65 -5.87 8.20 -2.29
CA LYS A 65 -5.99 8.88 -3.60
C LYS A 65 -5.50 8.02 -4.76
N LEU A 66 -4.35 7.38 -4.60
CA LEU A 66 -3.82 6.45 -5.61
C LEU A 66 -4.79 5.30 -5.87
N ASN A 67 -5.37 4.74 -4.81
CA ASN A 67 -6.37 3.68 -4.90
C ASN A 67 -7.67 4.18 -5.55
N GLN A 68 -8.13 5.39 -5.23
CA GLN A 68 -9.31 6.01 -5.84
C GLN A 68 -9.14 6.11 -7.36
N SER A 69 -8.01 6.65 -7.82
CA SER A 69 -7.74 6.81 -9.26
C SER A 69 -7.71 5.48 -10.01
N SER A 70 -7.15 4.45 -9.37
CA SER A 70 -7.08 3.10 -9.93
C SER A 70 -8.46 2.43 -9.96
N PHE A 71 -9.25 2.66 -8.90
CA PHE A 71 -10.62 2.15 -8.79
C PHE A 71 -11.55 2.80 -9.81
N ASP A 72 -11.42 4.11 -10.05
CA ASP A 72 -12.20 4.82 -11.06
C ASP A 72 -11.88 4.29 -12.46
N LYS A 73 -10.59 4.06 -12.78
CA LYS A 73 -10.20 3.39 -14.03
C LYS A 73 -10.83 2.01 -14.17
N LEU A 74 -10.82 1.21 -13.10
CA LEU A 74 -11.42 -0.13 -13.10
C LEU A 74 -12.94 -0.05 -13.31
N LYS A 75 -13.62 0.89 -12.65
CA LYS A 75 -15.06 1.12 -12.78
C LYS A 75 -15.42 1.51 -14.21
N THR A 76 -14.67 2.44 -14.80
CA THR A 76 -14.82 2.84 -16.20
C THR A 76 -14.62 1.65 -17.14
N MET A 77 -13.55 0.87 -16.95
CA MET A 77 -13.29 -0.30 -17.79
C MET A 77 -14.40 -1.35 -17.68
N LYS A 78 -14.89 -1.61 -16.46
CA LYS A 78 -16.02 -2.52 -16.24
C LYS A 78 -17.27 -2.06 -16.99
N SER A 79 -17.56 -0.74 -16.97
CA SER A 79 -18.68 -0.17 -17.72
C SER A 79 -18.55 -0.41 -19.23
N LYS A 80 -17.37 -0.16 -19.80
CA LYS A 80 -17.11 -0.37 -21.24
C LYS A 80 -17.24 -1.85 -21.65
N ILE A 81 -16.80 -2.77 -20.79
CA ILE A 81 -16.96 -4.22 -21.02
C ILE A 81 -18.45 -4.60 -20.98
N SER A 82 -19.20 -4.11 -19.99
CA SER A 82 -20.64 -4.38 -19.89
C SER A 82 -21.41 -3.82 -21.09
N GLU A 83 -21.05 -2.64 -21.59
CA GLU A 83 -21.61 -2.08 -22.82
C GLU A 83 -21.34 -2.97 -24.03
N TYR A 84 -20.10 -3.42 -24.22
CA TYR A 84 -19.76 -4.35 -25.30
C TYR A 84 -20.54 -5.66 -25.22
N GLN A 85 -20.66 -6.24 -24.01
CA GLN A 85 -21.43 -7.47 -23.80
C GLN A 85 -22.90 -7.28 -24.13
N ALA A 86 -23.51 -6.18 -23.66
CA ALA A 86 -24.90 -5.87 -23.97
C ALA A 86 -25.12 -5.62 -25.47
N ALA A 87 -24.22 -4.90 -26.14
CA ALA A 87 -24.28 -4.66 -27.58
C ALA A 87 -24.10 -5.95 -28.39
N LYS A 88 -23.25 -6.87 -27.93
CA LYS A 88 -23.05 -8.18 -28.53
C LYS A 88 -24.30 -9.06 -28.47
N GLU A 89 -25.12 -8.94 -27.44
CA GLU A 89 -26.41 -9.63 -27.40
C GLU A 89 -27.40 -9.12 -28.45
N VAL A 90 -27.24 -7.87 -28.91
CA VAL A 90 -28.07 -7.28 -29.97
C VAL A 90 -27.56 -7.72 -31.35
N SER A 91 -26.28 -7.51 -31.65
CA SER A 91 -25.65 -7.97 -32.88
C SER A 91 -24.12 -7.78 -32.85
N ASP A 92 -23.42 -8.53 -33.70
CA ASP A 92 -21.96 -8.36 -33.88
C ASP A 92 -21.60 -6.95 -34.38
N ASN A 93 -22.41 -6.36 -35.26
CA ASN A 93 -22.21 -4.99 -35.74
C ASN A 93 -22.36 -3.96 -34.62
N ALA A 94 -23.34 -4.13 -33.72
CA ALA A 94 -23.51 -3.25 -32.58
C ALA A 94 -22.33 -3.36 -31.60
N ALA A 95 -21.80 -4.57 -31.38
CA ALA A 95 -20.61 -4.77 -30.56
C ALA A 95 -19.37 -4.06 -31.13
N ASN A 96 -19.19 -4.12 -32.46
CA ASN A 96 -18.08 -3.48 -33.17
C ASN A 96 -18.09 -1.95 -33.06
N GLU A 97 -19.26 -1.33 -32.89
CA GLU A 97 -19.39 0.12 -32.73
C GLU A 97 -19.06 0.63 -31.32
N THR A 98 -19.06 -0.24 -30.31
CA THR A 98 -18.66 0.15 -28.95
C THR A 98 -17.17 0.47 -28.88
N GLU A 99 -16.75 1.17 -27.83
CA GLU A 99 -15.34 1.56 -27.66
C GLU A 99 -14.40 0.34 -27.57
N ILE A 100 -14.82 -0.72 -26.87
CA ILE A 100 -14.08 -1.99 -26.81
C ILE A 100 -14.07 -2.68 -28.17
N GLY A 101 -15.19 -2.68 -28.90
CA GLY A 101 -15.25 -3.24 -30.26
C GLY A 101 -14.27 -2.55 -31.21
N LYS A 102 -14.17 -1.22 -31.13
CA LYS A 102 -13.21 -0.42 -31.91
C LYS A 102 -11.77 -0.75 -31.56
N LEU A 103 -11.46 -0.92 -30.26
CA LEU A 103 -10.13 -1.34 -29.82
C LEU A 103 -9.77 -2.76 -30.29
N LEU A 104 -10.71 -3.71 -30.18
CA LEU A 104 -10.50 -5.09 -30.62
C LEU A 104 -10.35 -5.24 -32.14
N ASN A 105 -10.92 -4.32 -32.91
CA ASN A 105 -10.76 -4.30 -34.36
C ASN A 105 -9.55 -3.45 -34.82
N ASN A 106 -8.82 -2.81 -33.91
CA ASN A 106 -7.65 -2.02 -34.25
C ASN A 106 -6.39 -2.92 -34.32
N PRO A 107 -5.75 -3.08 -35.49
CA PRO A 107 -4.54 -3.90 -35.63
C PRO A 107 -3.34 -3.35 -34.86
N GLU A 108 -3.25 -2.03 -34.64
CA GLU A 108 -2.16 -1.43 -33.85
C GLU A 108 -2.22 -1.89 -32.39
N VAL A 109 -3.43 -1.98 -31.82
CA VAL A 109 -3.65 -2.48 -30.46
C VAL A 109 -3.18 -3.93 -30.33
N TRP A 110 -3.43 -4.76 -31.36
CA TRP A 110 -2.91 -6.14 -31.38
C TRP A 110 -1.39 -6.19 -31.52
N GLY A 111 -0.79 -5.26 -32.25
CA GLY A 111 0.67 -5.10 -32.30
C GLY A 111 1.26 -4.82 -30.91
N GLU A 112 0.71 -3.84 -30.20
CA GLU A 112 1.15 -3.51 -28.84
C GLU A 112 0.95 -4.67 -27.85
N ILE A 113 -0.15 -5.42 -27.99
CA ILE A 113 -0.42 -6.61 -27.17
C ILE A 113 0.61 -7.70 -27.49
N ALA A 114 0.89 -7.95 -28.78
CA ALA A 114 1.85 -8.93 -29.21
C ALA A 114 3.25 -8.61 -28.69
N ASP A 115 3.68 -7.35 -28.80
CA ASP A 115 4.98 -6.89 -28.29
C ASP A 115 5.12 -7.13 -26.77
N LYS A 116 4.05 -6.91 -26.00
CA LYS A 116 4.04 -7.16 -24.55
C LYS A 116 4.01 -8.64 -24.17
N ILE A 117 3.48 -9.51 -25.03
CA ILE A 117 3.39 -10.95 -24.79
C ILE A 117 4.66 -11.67 -25.23
N ILE A 118 5.22 -11.28 -26.37
CA ILE A 118 6.34 -11.98 -27.00
C ILE A 118 7.67 -11.56 -26.37
N GLY A 119 7.83 -10.29 -25.99
CA GLY A 119 9.07 -9.77 -25.39
C GLY A 119 10.19 -9.61 -26.40
#